data_AF-A0A3D5UXI1-F1
#
_entry.id   AF-A0A3D5UXI1-F1
#
_cell.length_a   1.000
_cell.length_b   1.000
_cell.length_c   1.000
_cell.angle_alpha   90.00
_cell.angle_beta   90.00
_cell.angle_gamma   90.00
#
_symmetry.space_group_name_H-M   'P 1'
#
loop_
_entity.id
_entity.type
_entity.pdbx_description
1 polymer ?
#
loop_
_entity_poly.entity_id
_entity_poly.type
_entity_poly.pdbx_seq_one_letter_code
_entity_poly.pdbx_strand_id
1 'polypeptide(L)'
;LYAHGADEGGDPELPEYGAHDAMWFAARDLLFGADAYPIPELPESIGRPDQGRLMPQLPEGFEQLILMLMNVLMIEVRAESFFAFCCEIMRDKEAFADRREQAEEAASMVERIRIDEAIHVGYLQMAVSEMRSLTFKTVDGGTVKGKDLIDPIWEGMVHWHAVTQADFSKEQMRETIRAQLETMPNGAQLLAEFDAMDDMAKAA
;
A
#
# COMPACT_ATOMS: atom_id res chain seq x y z
N LEU A 1 -11.17 16.24 10.52
CA LEU A 1 -10.90 17.20 9.43
C LEU A 1 -9.41 17.54 9.37
N TYR A 2 -8.76 18.05 10.43
CA TYR A 2 -7.31 18.31 10.37
C TYR A 2 -6.48 17.01 10.17
N ALA A 3 -6.68 15.98 11.00
CA ALA A 3 -5.91 14.73 10.88
C ALA A 3 -5.97 14.11 9.47
N HIS A 4 -7.19 13.95 8.94
CA HIS A 4 -7.41 13.49 7.56
C HIS A 4 -6.78 14.40 6.50
N GLY A 5 -6.90 15.73 6.63
CA GLY A 5 -6.28 16.66 5.67
C GLY A 5 -4.75 16.70 5.76
N ALA A 6 -4.18 16.47 6.95
CA ALA A 6 -2.74 16.36 7.17
C ALA A 6 -2.19 15.01 6.67
N ASP A 7 -3.04 14.00 6.55
CA ASP A 7 -2.68 12.76 5.89
C ASP A 7 -2.70 12.91 4.36
N GLU A 8 -3.80 13.41 3.78
CA GLU A 8 -3.94 13.57 2.32
C GLU A 8 -3.01 14.64 1.73
N GLY A 9 -2.74 15.72 2.49
CA GLY A 9 -2.03 16.91 2.01
C GLY A 9 -0.70 17.17 2.70
N GLY A 10 -0.31 16.35 3.68
CA GLY A 10 0.79 16.63 4.60
C GLY A 10 0.44 17.72 5.62
N ASP A 11 1.18 17.77 6.73
CA ASP A 11 1.14 18.92 7.63
C ASP A 11 1.84 20.11 6.95
N PRO A 12 1.19 21.27 6.75
CA PRO A 12 1.86 22.46 6.22
C PRO A 12 3.09 22.89 7.02
N GLU A 13 3.15 22.57 8.32
CA GLU A 13 4.31 22.84 9.17
C GLU A 13 5.41 21.77 9.04
N LEU A 14 5.06 20.55 8.63
CA LEU A 14 5.96 19.40 8.48
C LEU A 14 5.61 18.59 7.21
N PRO A 15 5.81 19.15 6.01
CA PRO A 15 5.33 18.57 4.75
C PRO A 15 6.07 17.30 4.34
N GLU A 16 7.15 16.94 5.05
CA GLU A 16 7.99 15.78 4.76
C GLU A 16 7.39 14.47 5.27
N TYR A 17 6.38 14.52 6.16
CA TYR A 17 5.77 13.35 6.76
C TYR A 17 4.24 13.42 6.65
N GLY A 18 3.62 12.31 6.22
CA GLY A 18 2.18 12.14 6.34
C GLY A 18 1.78 11.99 7.81
N ALA A 19 0.57 12.39 8.18
CA ALA A 19 0.10 12.21 9.55
C ALA A 19 0.09 10.73 9.97
N HIS A 20 -0.15 9.80 9.05
CA HIS A 20 -0.05 8.36 9.31
C HIS A 20 1.39 7.85 9.47
N ASP A 21 2.40 8.49 8.88
CA ASP A 21 3.82 8.08 9.07
C ASP A 21 4.23 8.20 10.53
N ALA A 22 3.86 9.30 11.18
CA ALA A 22 4.15 9.52 12.60
C ALA A 22 3.51 8.43 13.47
N MET A 23 2.27 8.04 13.16
CA MET A 23 1.56 6.95 13.85
C MET A 23 2.22 5.60 13.57
N TRP A 24 2.62 5.33 12.33
CA TRP A 24 3.27 4.10 11.94
C TRP A 24 4.62 3.90 12.65
N PHE A 25 5.47 4.94 12.69
CA PHE A 25 6.75 4.87 13.39
C PHE A 25 6.60 4.77 14.90
N ALA A 26 5.59 5.43 15.49
CA ALA A 26 5.27 5.24 16.91
C ALA A 26 4.83 3.80 17.20
N ALA A 27 3.98 3.20 16.36
CA ALA A 27 3.57 1.80 16.49
C ALA A 27 4.75 0.84 16.38
N ARG A 28 5.67 1.07 15.44
CA ARG A 28 6.93 0.32 15.30
C ARG A 28 7.76 0.39 16.58
N ASP A 29 7.94 1.59 17.14
CA ASP A 29 8.79 1.81 18.30
C ASP A 29 8.17 1.21 19.59
N LEU A 30 6.84 1.17 19.69
CA LEU A 30 6.15 0.43 20.75
C LEU A 30 6.49 -1.07 20.71
N LEU A 31 6.47 -1.66 19.51
CA LEU A 31 6.71 -3.09 19.30
C LEU A 31 8.17 -3.48 19.54
N PHE A 32 9.11 -2.70 19.01
CA PHE A 32 10.51 -3.10 18.94
C PHE A 32 11.43 -2.30 19.87
N GLY A 33 10.93 -1.22 20.45
CA GLY A 33 11.73 -0.20 21.14
C GLY A 33 12.13 0.93 20.21
N ALA A 34 12.25 2.13 20.78
CA ALA A 34 12.73 3.30 20.05
C ALA A 34 14.12 3.03 19.45
N ASP A 35 14.33 3.53 18.23
CA ASP A 35 15.58 3.42 17.47
C ASP A 35 16.06 1.99 17.18
N ALA A 36 15.21 0.98 17.38
CA ALA A 36 15.55 -0.42 17.09
C ALA A 36 15.80 -0.66 15.59
N TYR A 37 15.18 0.14 14.73
CA TYR A 37 15.34 0.09 13.28
C TYR A 37 15.53 1.51 12.70
N PRO A 38 16.39 1.66 11.68
CA PRO A 38 16.55 2.95 11.00
C PRO A 38 15.25 3.38 10.32
N ILE A 39 15.12 4.69 10.07
CA ILE A 39 14.09 5.20 9.18
C ILE A 39 14.37 4.67 7.77
N PRO A 40 13.39 4.05 7.09
CA PRO A 40 13.60 3.52 5.75
C PRO A 40 13.84 4.65 4.74
N GLU A 41 14.72 4.41 3.78
CA GLU A 41 14.87 5.31 2.64
C GLU A 41 13.65 5.17 1.73
N LEU A 42 12.97 6.29 1.45
CA LEU A 42 11.84 6.30 0.52
C LEU A 42 12.36 6.11 -0.91
N PRO A 43 11.80 5.15 -1.66
CA PRO A 43 12.16 5.00 -3.07
C PRO A 43 11.67 6.21 -3.88
N GLU A 44 12.40 6.56 -4.94
CA GLU A 44 12.06 7.69 -5.83
C GLU A 44 10.67 7.53 -6.47
N SER A 45 10.20 6.30 -6.65
CA SER A 45 8.84 6.01 -7.09
C SER A 45 8.39 4.62 -6.60
N ILE A 46 7.17 4.57 -6.05
CA ILE A 46 6.40 3.34 -5.83
C ILE A 46 5.31 3.13 -6.91
N GLY A 47 5.29 4.03 -7.90
CA GLY A 47 4.28 4.06 -8.96
C GLY A 47 4.52 3.00 -10.03
N ARG A 48 3.46 2.69 -10.78
CA ARG A 48 3.56 1.88 -11.99
C ARG A 48 4.48 2.56 -13.02
N PRO A 49 5.26 1.79 -13.82
CA PRO A 49 6.03 2.35 -14.92
C PRO A 49 5.17 3.23 -15.84
N ASP A 50 5.72 4.36 -16.28
CA ASP A 50 5.05 5.27 -17.21
C ASP A 50 4.74 4.54 -18.53
N GLN A 51 3.49 4.66 -18.98
CA GLN A 51 2.96 4.06 -20.20
C GLN A 51 2.55 5.12 -21.23
N GLY A 52 2.83 6.39 -20.95
CA GLY A 52 2.33 7.52 -21.71
C GLY A 52 0.83 7.70 -21.54
N ARG A 53 0.20 8.30 -22.57
CA ARG A 53 -1.23 8.60 -22.57
C ARG A 53 -2.07 7.32 -22.70
N LEU A 54 -2.85 7.00 -21.68
CA LEU A 54 -3.82 5.91 -21.64
C LEU A 54 -5.24 6.36 -22.03
N MET A 55 -5.55 7.64 -21.88
CA MET A 55 -6.84 8.26 -22.23
C MET A 55 -6.68 9.45 -23.19
N PRO A 56 -5.97 9.31 -24.35
CA PRO A 56 -5.65 10.42 -25.25
C PRO A 56 -6.86 11.19 -25.79
N GLN A 57 -8.05 10.60 -25.72
CA GLN A 57 -9.32 11.24 -26.05
C GLN A 57 -9.74 12.35 -25.07
N LEU A 58 -9.11 12.46 -23.90
CA LEU A 58 -9.31 13.52 -22.92
C LEU A 58 -8.19 14.57 -22.97
N PRO A 59 -8.45 15.81 -22.50
CA PRO A 59 -7.39 16.73 -22.11
C PRO A 59 -6.45 16.08 -21.09
N GLU A 60 -5.14 16.32 -21.24
CA GLU A 60 -4.10 15.64 -20.46
C GLU A 60 -4.29 15.78 -18.94
N GLY A 61 -4.62 16.98 -18.46
CA GLY A 61 -4.82 17.20 -17.03
C GLY A 61 -5.99 16.39 -16.44
N PHE A 62 -7.05 16.15 -17.21
CA PHE A 62 -8.16 15.31 -16.75
C PHE A 62 -7.79 13.84 -16.73
N GLU A 63 -7.04 13.38 -17.73
CA GLU A 63 -6.49 12.03 -17.72
C GLU A 63 -5.58 11.81 -16.51
N GLN A 64 -4.65 12.72 -16.24
CA GLN A 64 -3.74 12.62 -15.09
C GLN A 64 -4.52 12.56 -13.78
N LEU A 65 -5.56 13.38 -13.61
CA LEU A 65 -6.42 13.34 -12.42
C LEU A 65 -7.13 11.99 -12.28
N ILE A 66 -7.73 11.47 -13.35
CA ILE A 66 -8.47 10.19 -13.31
C ILE A 66 -7.50 9.04 -12.99
N LEU A 67 -6.33 9.00 -13.63
CA LEU A 67 -5.29 8.00 -13.38
C LEU A 67 -4.79 8.08 -11.93
N MET A 68 -4.59 9.29 -11.40
CA MET A 68 -4.21 9.50 -10.00
C MET A 68 -5.27 8.93 -9.05
N LEU A 69 -6.55 9.29 -9.24
CA LEU A 69 -7.64 8.81 -8.38
C LEU A 69 -7.78 7.28 -8.39
N MET A 70 -7.65 6.65 -9.56
CA MET A 70 -7.65 5.19 -9.66
C MET A 70 -6.44 4.57 -8.96
N ASN A 71 -5.26 5.16 -9.12
CA ASN A 71 -4.03 4.65 -8.51
C ASN A 71 -4.06 4.77 -6.98
N VAL A 72 -4.47 5.92 -6.47
CA VAL A 72 -4.64 6.13 -5.01
C VAL A 72 -5.67 5.15 -4.47
N LEU A 73 -6.81 4.95 -5.13
CA LEU A 73 -7.80 3.95 -4.69
C LEU A 73 -7.19 2.55 -4.50
N MET A 74 -6.33 2.12 -5.43
CA MET A 74 -5.64 0.83 -5.32
C MET A 74 -4.59 0.80 -4.21
N ILE A 75 -3.96 1.94 -3.90
CA ILE A 75 -3.08 2.09 -2.75
C ILE A 75 -3.88 1.91 -1.46
N GLU A 76 -5.00 2.62 -1.28
CA GLU A 76 -5.78 2.55 -0.03
C GLU A 76 -6.39 1.18 0.22
N VAL A 77 -6.89 0.51 -0.82
CA VAL A 77 -7.40 -0.87 -0.70
C VAL A 77 -6.30 -1.82 -0.20
N ARG A 78 -5.06 -1.62 -0.64
CA ARG A 78 -3.93 -2.45 -0.21
C ARG A 78 -3.43 -2.05 1.17
N ALA A 79 -3.42 -0.76 1.49
CA ALA A 79 -3.07 -0.25 2.80
C ALA A 79 -4.00 -0.84 3.87
N GLU A 80 -5.32 -0.87 3.62
CA GLU A 80 -6.28 -1.49 4.53
C GLU A 80 -5.95 -2.96 4.81
N SER A 81 -5.70 -3.75 3.76
CA SER A 81 -5.37 -5.17 3.90
C SER A 81 -4.04 -5.39 4.64
N PHE A 82 -3.04 -4.56 4.37
CA PHE A 82 -1.75 -4.61 5.06
C PHE A 82 -1.89 -4.28 6.54
N PHE A 83 -2.58 -3.19 6.88
CA PHE A 83 -2.80 -2.79 8.25
C PHE A 83 -3.67 -3.79 9.02
N ALA A 84 -4.66 -4.42 8.36
CA ALA A 84 -5.44 -5.50 8.95
C ALA A 84 -4.53 -6.66 9.38
N PHE A 85 -3.66 -7.12 8.47
CA PHE A 85 -2.66 -8.14 8.78
C PHE A 85 -1.72 -7.72 9.93
N CYS A 86 -1.24 -6.47 9.93
CA CYS A 86 -0.42 -5.96 11.03
C CYS A 86 -1.16 -6.01 12.37
N CYS A 87 -2.44 -5.59 12.41
CA CYS A 87 -3.25 -5.69 13.61
C CYS A 87 -3.40 -7.14 14.10
N GLU A 88 -3.55 -8.12 13.20
CA GLU A 88 -3.60 -9.53 13.57
C GLU A 88 -2.29 -10.00 14.21
N ILE A 89 -1.14 -9.68 13.62
CA ILE A 89 0.18 -10.03 14.16
C ILE A 89 0.45 -9.34 15.50
N MET A 90 0.11 -8.07 15.63
CA MET A 90 0.31 -7.32 16.88
C MET A 90 -0.56 -7.86 18.03
N ARG A 91 -1.75 -8.38 17.70
CA ARG A 91 -2.68 -8.98 18.67
C ARG A 91 -2.46 -10.48 18.89
N ASP A 92 -1.53 -11.08 18.15
CA ASP A 92 -1.15 -12.47 18.39
C ASP A 92 -0.50 -12.62 19.78
N LYS A 93 -0.90 -13.69 20.47
CA LYS A 93 -0.50 -13.92 21.86
C LYS A 93 0.97 -14.28 21.99
N GLU A 94 1.58 -14.82 20.94
CA GLU A 94 2.94 -15.35 20.94
C GLU A 94 3.93 -14.36 20.31
N ALA A 95 3.54 -13.65 19.25
CA ALA A 95 4.42 -12.82 18.43
C ALA A 95 5.24 -11.76 19.19
N PHE A 96 4.73 -11.26 20.31
CA PHE A 96 5.36 -10.18 21.09
C PHE A 96 5.17 -10.37 22.61
N ALA A 97 5.17 -11.63 23.09
CA ALA A 97 4.63 -11.98 24.41
C ALA A 97 5.21 -11.18 25.60
N ASP A 98 6.42 -10.67 25.46
CA ASP A 98 7.15 -9.83 26.42
C ASP A 98 6.73 -8.35 26.44
N ARG A 99 5.96 -7.90 25.42
CA ARG A 99 5.53 -6.50 25.21
C ARG A 99 4.03 -6.41 25.00
N ARG A 100 3.27 -7.09 25.88
CA ARG A 100 1.86 -7.38 25.58
C ARG A 100 0.95 -6.19 25.48
N GLU A 101 1.13 -5.26 26.41
CA GLU A 101 0.42 -3.99 26.46
C GLU A 101 0.80 -3.08 25.29
N GLN A 102 2.10 -2.98 24.98
CA GLN A 102 2.61 -2.12 23.90
C GLN A 102 2.12 -2.57 22.52
N ALA A 103 2.04 -3.88 22.27
CA ALA A 103 1.52 -4.35 20.99
C ALA A 103 0.00 -4.13 20.85
N GLU A 104 -0.78 -4.20 21.94
CA GLU A 104 -2.19 -3.82 21.87
C GLU A 104 -2.35 -2.31 21.61
N GLU A 105 -1.50 -1.48 22.22
CA GLU A 105 -1.47 -0.04 21.95
C GLU A 105 -1.09 0.25 20.49
N ALA A 106 -0.05 -0.41 19.96
CA ALA A 106 0.35 -0.33 18.56
C ALA A 106 -0.79 -0.76 17.62
N ALA A 107 -1.44 -1.90 17.90
CA ALA A 107 -2.59 -2.37 17.14
C ALA A 107 -3.75 -1.37 17.18
N SER A 108 -4.03 -0.77 18.34
CA SER A 108 -5.05 0.27 18.48
C SER A 108 -4.72 1.53 17.66
N MET A 109 -3.43 1.89 17.55
CA MET A 109 -2.98 3.00 16.74
C MET A 109 -3.15 2.72 15.25
N VAL A 110 -2.73 1.54 14.79
CA VAL A 110 -2.91 1.10 13.39
C VAL A 110 -4.39 0.92 13.04
N GLU A 111 -5.24 0.50 13.97
CA GLU A 111 -6.69 0.44 13.76
C GLU A 111 -7.30 1.83 13.48
N ARG A 112 -6.74 2.90 14.05
CA ARG A 112 -7.18 4.28 13.76
C ARG A 112 -6.79 4.71 12.35
N ILE A 113 -5.59 4.34 11.90
CA ILE A 113 -5.16 4.52 10.50
C ILE A 113 -6.16 3.83 9.58
N ARG A 114 -6.51 2.57 9.85
CA ARG A 114 -7.49 1.80 9.05
C ARG A 114 -8.88 2.46 8.97
N ILE A 115 -9.32 3.14 10.03
CA ILE A 115 -10.59 3.87 10.01
C ILE A 115 -10.55 5.02 9.00
N ASP A 116 -9.41 5.72 8.90
CA ASP A 116 -9.21 6.76 7.89
C ASP A 116 -9.16 6.15 6.48
N GLU A 117 -8.48 5.01 6.30
CA GLU A 117 -8.44 4.33 4.99
C GLU A 117 -9.82 3.92 4.48
N ALA A 118 -10.73 3.51 5.37
CA ALA A 118 -12.10 3.21 4.98
C ALA A 118 -12.82 4.43 4.38
N ILE A 119 -12.50 5.64 4.86
CA ILE A 119 -13.03 6.89 4.32
C ILE A 119 -12.38 7.18 2.96
N HIS A 120 -11.06 7.02 2.83
CA HIS A 120 -10.34 7.20 1.56
C HIS A 120 -10.90 6.30 0.47
N VAL A 121 -10.98 4.99 0.74
CA VAL A 121 -11.60 4.01 -0.16
C VAL A 121 -13.02 4.42 -0.52
N GLY A 122 -13.82 4.83 0.46
CA GLY A 122 -15.22 5.19 0.26
C GLY A 122 -15.41 6.34 -0.75
N TYR A 123 -14.69 7.45 -0.58
CA TYR A 123 -14.87 8.58 -1.49
C TYR A 123 -14.22 8.35 -2.86
N LEU A 124 -13.06 7.68 -2.90
CA LEU A 124 -12.35 7.39 -4.16
C LEU A 124 -13.16 6.40 -5.00
N GLN A 125 -13.69 5.35 -4.38
CA GLN A 125 -14.57 4.40 -5.03
C GLN A 125 -15.81 5.10 -5.60
N MET A 126 -16.42 6.01 -4.82
CA MET A 126 -17.57 6.78 -5.29
C MET A 126 -17.19 7.65 -6.49
N ALA A 127 -16.12 8.43 -6.40
CA ALA A 127 -15.69 9.32 -7.48
C ALA A 127 -15.39 8.55 -8.78
N VAL A 128 -14.63 7.45 -8.71
CA VAL A 128 -14.31 6.61 -9.87
C VAL A 128 -15.55 5.93 -10.43
N SER A 129 -16.46 5.45 -9.57
CA SER A 129 -17.71 4.81 -10.01
C SER A 129 -18.68 5.78 -10.69
N GLU A 130 -18.77 7.01 -10.18
CA GLU A 130 -19.54 8.08 -10.82
C GLU A 130 -18.97 8.39 -12.20
N MET A 131 -17.65 8.60 -12.32
CA MET A 131 -16.99 8.79 -13.61
C MET A 131 -17.25 7.63 -14.58
N ARG A 132 -17.22 6.39 -14.08
CA ARG A 132 -17.53 5.18 -14.86
C ARG A 132 -18.97 5.19 -15.42
N SER A 133 -19.92 5.78 -14.69
CA SER A 133 -21.32 5.85 -15.09
C SER A 133 -21.61 6.94 -16.14
N LEU A 134 -20.74 7.94 -16.26
CA LEU A 134 -20.95 9.13 -17.09
C LEU A 134 -20.53 8.94 -18.56
N THR A 135 -20.79 9.96 -19.37
CA THR A 135 -20.29 10.07 -20.75
C THR A 135 -19.41 11.31 -20.86
N PHE A 136 -18.18 11.14 -21.34
CA PHE A 136 -17.19 12.21 -21.49
C PHE A 136 -17.28 12.81 -22.87
N LYS A 137 -17.01 14.12 -22.97
CA LYS A 137 -16.72 14.78 -24.25
C LYS A 137 -15.26 14.55 -24.60
N THR A 138 -14.99 14.21 -25.84
CA THR A 138 -13.63 13.98 -26.33
C THR A 138 -13.06 15.25 -26.95
N VAL A 139 -11.73 15.32 -27.05
CA VAL A 139 -11.01 16.50 -27.60
C VAL A 139 -11.35 16.79 -29.06
N ASP A 140 -11.83 15.79 -29.82
CA ASP A 140 -12.27 15.90 -31.21
C ASP A 140 -13.75 16.27 -31.37
N GLY A 141 -14.45 16.56 -30.26
CA GLY A 141 -15.86 16.94 -30.24
C GLY A 141 -16.85 15.77 -30.20
N GLY A 142 -16.36 14.53 -30.16
CA GLY A 142 -17.16 13.32 -29.95
C GLY A 142 -17.52 13.07 -28.48
N THR A 143 -17.92 11.83 -28.19
CA THR A 143 -18.18 11.34 -26.84
C THR A 143 -17.68 9.92 -26.63
N VAL A 144 -17.35 9.58 -25.38
CA VAL A 144 -16.97 8.23 -24.94
C VAL A 144 -17.67 7.89 -23.63
N LYS A 145 -18.13 6.64 -23.46
CA LYS A 145 -18.73 6.21 -22.19
C LYS A 145 -17.63 6.01 -21.15
N GLY A 146 -17.89 6.41 -19.92
CA GLY A 146 -16.96 6.29 -18.80
C GLY A 146 -16.49 4.86 -18.57
N LYS A 147 -17.39 3.88 -18.63
CA LYS A 147 -17.04 2.46 -18.55
C LYS A 147 -16.03 2.01 -19.62
N ASP A 148 -16.16 2.51 -20.85
CA ASP A 148 -15.30 2.11 -21.97
C ASP A 148 -13.92 2.78 -21.85
N LEU A 149 -13.84 3.87 -21.07
CA LEU A 149 -12.62 4.60 -20.74
C LEU A 149 -11.90 4.02 -19.52
N ILE A 150 -12.63 3.72 -18.45
CA ILE A 150 -12.10 3.36 -17.13
C ILE A 150 -11.78 1.87 -17.03
N ASP A 151 -12.69 0.99 -17.46
CA ASP A 151 -12.59 -0.46 -17.18
C ASP A 151 -11.28 -1.07 -17.70
N PRO A 152 -10.83 -0.80 -18.96
CA PRO A 152 -9.59 -1.42 -19.46
C PRO A 152 -8.34 -1.00 -18.68
N ILE A 153 -8.31 0.24 -18.18
CA ILE A 153 -7.17 0.77 -17.42
C ILE A 153 -7.23 0.24 -15.99
N TRP A 154 -8.43 0.21 -15.40
CA TRP A 154 -8.66 -0.35 -14.07
C TRP A 154 -8.27 -1.82 -14.00
N GLU A 155 -8.66 -2.65 -14.98
CA GLU A 155 -8.28 -4.06 -15.05
C GLU A 155 -6.76 -4.25 -15.06
N GLY A 156 -6.05 -3.46 -15.86
CA GLY A 156 -4.59 -3.48 -15.90
C GLY A 156 -3.94 -3.04 -14.59
N MET A 157 -4.56 -2.07 -13.91
CA MET A 157 -4.11 -1.57 -12.61
C MET A 157 -4.30 -2.62 -11.51
N VAL A 158 -5.47 -3.28 -11.47
CA VAL A 158 -5.73 -4.41 -10.56
C VAL A 158 -4.72 -5.53 -10.77
N HIS A 159 -4.47 -5.93 -12.03
CA HIS A 159 -3.48 -6.97 -12.32
C HIS A 159 -2.07 -6.58 -11.87
N TRP A 160 -1.64 -5.35 -12.16
CA TRP A 160 -0.34 -4.84 -11.74
C TRP A 160 -0.16 -4.93 -10.23
N HIS A 161 -1.14 -4.42 -9.46
CA HIS A 161 -1.03 -4.35 -8.01
C HIS A 161 -1.21 -5.69 -7.31
N ALA A 162 -2.11 -6.56 -7.80
CA ALA A 162 -2.47 -7.81 -7.14
C ALA A 162 -1.59 -9.00 -7.58
N VAL A 163 -0.96 -8.93 -8.76
CA VAL A 163 -0.16 -10.02 -9.32
C VAL A 163 1.28 -9.56 -9.52
N THR A 164 1.52 -8.67 -10.48
CA THR A 164 2.88 -8.33 -10.91
C THR A 164 3.74 -7.77 -9.78
N GLN A 165 3.20 -6.80 -9.04
CA GLN A 165 3.92 -6.20 -7.92
C GLN A 165 4.06 -7.16 -6.73
N ALA A 166 3.06 -8.02 -6.50
CA ALA A 166 3.12 -9.01 -5.42
C ALA A 166 4.22 -10.04 -5.69
N ASP A 167 4.34 -10.53 -6.92
CA ASP A 167 5.40 -11.46 -7.34
C ASP A 167 6.78 -10.82 -7.19
N PHE A 168 6.96 -9.59 -7.69
CA PHE A 168 8.22 -8.86 -7.53
C PHE A 168 8.58 -8.63 -6.06
N SER A 169 7.62 -8.23 -5.23
CA SER A 169 7.84 -8.01 -3.80
C SER A 169 8.18 -9.32 -3.08
N LYS A 170 7.58 -10.46 -3.46
CA LYS A 170 7.92 -11.78 -2.91
C LYS A 170 9.38 -12.14 -3.18
N GLU A 171 9.82 -12.02 -4.43
CA GLU A 171 11.20 -12.32 -4.83
C GLU A 171 12.19 -11.41 -4.12
N GLN A 172 11.93 -10.10 -4.12
CA GLN A 172 12.79 -9.11 -3.46
C GLN A 172 12.88 -9.36 -1.94
N MET A 173 11.76 -9.65 -1.29
CA MET A 173 11.72 -9.95 0.14
C MET A 173 12.50 -11.23 0.47
N ARG A 174 12.34 -12.29 -0.34
CA ARG A 174 13.11 -13.53 -0.17
C ARG A 174 14.61 -13.29 -0.28
N GLU A 175 15.05 -12.52 -1.26
CA GLU A 175 16.47 -12.19 -1.43
C GLU A 175 17.00 -11.34 -0.27
N THR A 176 16.18 -10.46 0.29
CA THR A 176 16.51 -9.67 1.48
C THR A 176 16.67 -10.56 2.71
N ILE A 177 15.72 -11.47 2.95
CA ILE A 177 15.79 -12.46 4.03
C ILE A 177 17.05 -13.32 3.87
N ARG A 178 17.31 -13.81 2.66
CA ARG A 178 18.52 -14.61 2.37
C ARG A 178 19.79 -13.84 2.72
N ALA A 179 19.92 -12.61 2.22
CA ALA A 179 21.09 -11.77 2.45
C ALA A 179 21.31 -11.50 3.95
N GLN A 180 20.23 -11.27 4.71
CA GLN A 180 20.31 -11.10 6.17
C GLN A 180 20.76 -12.38 6.86
N LEU A 181 20.14 -13.52 6.55
CA LEU A 181 20.48 -14.81 7.15
C LEU A 181 21.93 -15.22 6.86
N GLU A 182 22.44 -14.99 5.66
CA GLU A 182 23.83 -15.30 5.28
C GLU A 182 24.88 -14.60 6.15
N THR A 183 24.54 -13.48 6.79
CA THR A 183 25.43 -12.80 7.75
C THR A 183 25.48 -13.45 9.13
N MET A 184 24.58 -14.39 9.42
CA MET A 184 24.45 -15.04 10.72
C MET A 184 25.33 -16.31 10.83
N PRO A 185 25.84 -16.65 12.02
CA PRO A 185 26.68 -17.85 12.22
C PRO A 185 26.04 -19.17 11.80
N ASN A 186 24.71 -19.29 11.88
CA ASN A 186 23.91 -20.45 11.47
C ASN A 186 23.01 -20.15 10.25
N GLY A 187 23.36 -19.13 9.46
CA GLY A 187 22.54 -18.61 8.37
C GLY A 187 22.06 -19.66 7.36
N ALA A 188 22.97 -20.52 6.91
CA ALA A 188 22.65 -21.56 5.94
C ALA A 188 21.61 -22.57 6.45
N GLN A 189 21.65 -22.89 7.75
CA GLN A 189 20.67 -23.77 8.37
C GLN A 189 19.31 -23.07 8.48
N LEU A 190 19.29 -21.82 8.96
CA LEU A 190 18.07 -21.04 9.10
C LEU A 190 17.37 -20.81 7.76
N LEU A 191 18.15 -20.55 6.70
CA LEU A 191 17.60 -20.41 5.35
C LEU A 191 16.96 -21.71 4.86
N ALA A 192 17.59 -22.86 5.12
CA ALA A 192 17.02 -24.16 4.76
C ALA A 192 15.72 -24.46 5.54
N GLU A 193 15.66 -24.10 6.82
CA GLU A 193 14.45 -24.21 7.63
C GLU A 193 13.34 -23.28 7.13
N PHE A 194 13.67 -22.03 6.77
CA PHE A 194 12.74 -21.08 6.17
C PHE A 194 12.18 -21.59 4.83
N ASP A 195 13.05 -22.04 3.93
CA ASP A 195 12.64 -22.60 2.63
C ASP A 195 11.78 -23.85 2.78
N ALA A 196 11.98 -24.66 3.83
CA ALA A 196 11.15 -25.83 4.12
C ALA A 196 9.73 -25.49 4.63
N MET A 197 9.49 -24.24 5.06
CA MET A 197 8.17 -23.76 5.45
C MET A 197 7.32 -23.34 4.25
N ASP A 198 7.89 -23.16 3.05
CA ASP A 198 7.13 -22.79 1.86
C ASP A 198 6.16 -23.92 1.47
N ASP A 199 4.87 -23.67 1.63
CA ASP A 199 3.81 -24.64 1.30
C ASP A 199 3.75 -25.00 -0.19
N MET A 200 4.36 -24.19 -1.08
CA MET A 200 4.50 -24.55 -2.49
C MET A 200 5.39 -25.79 -2.69
N ALA A 201 6.40 -26.00 -1.83
CA ALA A 201 7.24 -27.20 -1.88
C ALA A 201 6.52 -28.47 -1.42
N LYS A 202 5.41 -28.34 -0.67
CA LYS A 202 4.59 -29.48 -0.21
C LYS A 202 3.49 -29.87 -1.19
N ALA A 203 3.20 -29.04 -2.20
CA ALA A 203 2.12 -29.23 -3.17
C ALA A 203 2.60 -29.69 -4.57
N ALA A 204 3.91 -29.79 -4.80
CA ALA A 204 4.54 -30.30 -6.03
C ALA A 204 5.03 -31.75 -5.86
#